data_AF-A0AAE6R8K8-F1
#
_entry.id   AF-A0AAE6R8K8-F1
#
_cell.length_a   1.000
_cell.length_b   1.000
_cell.length_c   1.000
_cell.angle_alpha   90.00
_cell.angle_beta   90.00
_cell.angle_gamma   90.00
#
_symmetry.space_group_name_H-M   'P 1'
#
loop_
_entity.id
_entity.type
_entity.pdbx_description
1 polymer ?
#
loop_
_entity_poly.entity_id
_entity_poly.type
_entity_poly.pdbx_seq_one_letter_code
_entity_poly.pdbx_strand_id
1 'polypeptide(L)' 'MSSSLIGLRTENLIKVGSGESGSCKLCCKRFDLMEWEEAVIHYIQIHGLSLIHVGQETTRTSVGDPWQQTVAVLIET' A
#
# COMPACT_ATOMS: atom_id res chain seq x y z
N MET A 1 11.95 -11.20 28.33
CA MET A 1 11.32 -12.03 27.28
C MET A 1 11.32 -11.22 26.00
N SER A 2 12.35 -11.39 25.18
CA SER A 2 12.43 -10.72 23.88
C SER A 2 11.67 -11.56 22.86
N SER A 3 10.48 -11.12 22.50
CA SER A 3 9.78 -11.64 21.34
C SER A 3 10.52 -11.17 20.10
N SER A 4 11.34 -12.06 19.54
CA SER A 4 11.90 -11.88 18.21
C SER A 4 10.73 -11.99 17.23
N LEU A 5 10.30 -10.87 16.66
CA LEU A 5 9.44 -10.90 15.49
C LEU A 5 10.24 -11.58 14.38
N ILE A 6 9.86 -12.81 14.06
CA ILE A 6 10.37 -13.56 12.91
C ILE A 6 10.27 -12.61 11.72
N GLY A 7 11.43 -12.24 11.18
CA GLY A 7 11.58 -11.17 10.21
C GLY A 7 10.70 -11.41 8.99
N LEU A 8 9.60 -10.66 8.90
CA LEU A 8 8.88 -10.46 7.67
C LEU A 8 9.85 -9.78 6.69
N ARG A 9 10.30 -10.57 5.71
CA ARG A 9 11.03 -10.10 4.54
C ARG A 9 10.21 -8.99 3.87
N THR A 10 10.68 -7.75 3.98
CA THR A 10 9.93 -6.57 3.51
C THR A 10 9.82 -6.54 1.98
N GLU A 11 10.57 -7.39 1.28
CA GLU A 11 10.45 -7.57 -0.17
C GLU A 11 9.05 -8.02 -0.63
N ASN A 12 8.23 -8.60 0.24
CA ASN A 12 6.88 -9.08 -0.10
C ASN A 12 5.77 -8.06 0.26
N LEU A 13 6.13 -6.85 0.70
CA LEU A 13 5.15 -5.85 1.14
C LEU A 13 4.78 -4.90 0.00
N ILE A 14 3.47 -4.75 -0.23
CA ILE A 14 2.91 -3.75 -1.12
C ILE A 14 2.21 -2.68 -0.30
N LYS A 15 2.76 -1.48 -0.32
CA LYS A 15 2.12 -0.25 0.18
C LYS A 15 1.32 0.41 -0.94
N VAL A 16 0.07 0.78 -0.66
CA VAL A 16 -0.84 1.51 -1.55
C VAL A 16 -1.39 2.74 -0.82
N GLY A 17 -1.03 3.94 -1.30
CA GLY A 17 -1.46 5.22 -0.73
C GLY A 17 -2.66 5.82 -1.47
N SER A 18 -3.57 6.47 -0.73
CA SER A 18 -4.77 7.08 -1.31
C SER A 18 -4.50 8.40 -2.06
N GLY A 19 -3.32 8.99 -1.85
CA GLY A 19 -2.89 10.22 -2.49
C GLY A 19 -2.01 10.00 -3.71
N GLU A 20 -1.93 8.77 -4.22
CA GLU A 20 -1.02 8.37 -5.29
C GLU A 20 -1.82 7.78 -6.45
N SER A 21 -1.49 8.17 -7.69
CA SER A 21 -1.87 7.43 -8.89
C SER A 21 -0.73 6.51 -9.27
N GLY A 22 -1.02 5.42 -9.99
CA GLY A 22 0.03 4.49 -10.37
C GLY A 22 -0.45 3.24 -11.08
N SER A 23 0.51 2.42 -11.49
CA SER A 23 0.25 1.08 -11.98
C SER A 23 0.30 0.06 -10.86
N CYS A 24 -0.49 -1.01 -11.00
CA CYS A 24 -0.28 -2.22 -10.23
C CYS A 24 1.18 -2.69 -10.36
N LYS A 25 1.79 -3.11 -9.24
CA LYS A 25 3.17 -3.62 -9.22
C LYS A 25 3.28 -5.03 -9.79
N LEU A 26 2.15 -5.73 -9.96
CA LEU A 26 2.08 -7.14 -10.35
C LEU A 26 1.38 -7.37 -11.70
N CYS A 27 0.75 -6.35 -12.29
CA CYS A 27 0.15 -6.42 -13.63
C CYS A 27 0.05 -5.05 -14.32
N CYS A 28 -0.56 -5.02 -15.51
CA CYS A 28 -0.67 -3.80 -16.33
C CYS A 28 -1.83 -2.87 -15.95
N LYS A 29 -2.64 -3.19 -14.92
CA LYS A 29 -3.75 -2.33 -14.48
C LYS A 29 -3.20 -1.01 -13.91
N ARG A 30 -3.88 0.09 -14.21
CA ARG A 30 -3.59 1.44 -13.71
C ARG A 30 -4.74 1.94 -12.86
N PHE A 31 -4.40 2.79 -11.89
CA PHE A 31 -5.31 3.44 -10.96
C PHE A 31 -5.05 4.94 -10.95
N ASP A 32 -6.13 5.72 -10.99
CA ASP A 32 -6.07 7.17 -10.86
C ASP A 32 -6.04 7.63 -9.40
N LEU A 33 -5.65 8.90 -9.19
CA LEU A 33 -5.76 9.59 -7.91
C LEU A 33 -7.25 9.59 -7.54
N MET A 34 -7.64 8.82 -6.51
CA MET A 34 -8.99 8.56 -5.98
C MET A 34 -9.47 7.11 -6.13
N GLU A 35 -8.81 6.26 -6.91
CA GLU A 35 -9.20 4.84 -7.07
C GLU A 35 -8.53 3.93 -6.01
N TRP A 36 -8.28 4.45 -4.80
CA TRP A 36 -7.56 3.72 -3.75
C TRP A 36 -8.25 2.41 -3.35
N GLU A 37 -9.56 2.44 -3.16
CA GLU A 37 -10.35 1.26 -2.80
C GLU A 37 -10.26 0.19 -3.90
N GLU A 38 -10.40 0.60 -5.17
CA GLU A 38 -10.26 -0.30 -6.31
C GLU A 38 -8.85 -0.89 -6.39
N ALA A 39 -7.81 -0.08 -6.15
CA ALA A 39 -6.43 -0.55 -6.12
C ALA A 39 -6.22 -1.62 -5.04
N VAL A 40 -6.69 -1.38 -3.81
CA VAL A 40 -6.58 -2.34 -2.71
C VAL A 40 -7.35 -3.62 -3.01
N ILE A 41 -8.60 -3.50 -3.47
CA ILE A 41 -9.43 -4.64 -3.85
C ILE A 41 -8.77 -5.45 -4.96
N HIS A 42 -8.17 -4.79 -5.95
CA HIS A 42 -7.45 -5.45 -7.03
C HIS A 42 -6.29 -6.31 -6.52
N TYR A 43 -5.45 -5.80 -5.61
CA TYR A 43 -4.38 -6.61 -5.03
C TYR A 43 -4.90 -7.82 -4.25
N ILE A 44 -6.01 -7.66 -3.52
CA ILE A 44 -6.61 -8.77 -2.77
C ILE A 44 -7.22 -9.82 -3.70
N GLN A 45 -8.05 -9.39 -4.65
CA GLN A 45 -8.87 -10.31 -5.45
C GLN A 45 -8.15 -10.89 -6.66
N ILE A 46 -7.29 -10.11 -7.32
CA ILE A 46 -6.60 -10.53 -8.56
C ILE A 46 -5.26 -11.18 -8.26
N HIS A 47 -4.57 -10.70 -7.22
CA HIS A 47 -3.22 -11.17 -6.87
C HIS A 47 -3.18 -12.02 -5.59
N GLY A 48 -4.30 -12.16 -4.87
CA GLY A 48 -4.39 -13.02 -3.69
C GLY A 48 -3.63 -12.47 -2.47
N LEU A 49 -3.25 -11.19 -2.46
CA LEU A 49 -2.53 -10.62 -1.34
C LEU A 49 -3.44 -10.49 -0.11
N SER A 50 -2.83 -10.60 1.07
CA SER A 50 -3.50 -10.36 2.34
C SER A 50 -3.29 -8.93 2.81
N LEU A 51 -4.38 -8.24 3.15
CA LEU A 51 -4.34 -6.93 3.80
C LEU A 51 -3.95 -7.11 5.27
N ILE A 52 -2.82 -6.53 5.69
CA ILE A 52 -2.31 -6.68 7.06
C ILE A 52 -2.44 -5.40 7.89
N HIS A 53 -2.55 -4.23 7.24
CA HIS A 53 -2.68 -2.96 7.94
C HIS A 53 -3.36 -1.89 7.08
N VAL A 54 -4.15 -1.04 7.73
CA VAL A 54 -4.65 0.22 7.17
C VAL A 54 -4.35 1.32 8.19
N GLY A 55 -3.74 2.41 7.72
CA GLY A 55 -3.31 3.51 8.56
C GLY A 55 -3.33 4.87 7.85
N GLN A 56 -2.76 5.87 8.51
CA GLN A 56 -2.58 7.22 7.98
C GLN A 56 -1.09 7.54 7.93
N GLU A 57 -0.66 8.23 6.88
CA GLU A 57 0.71 8.70 6.72
C GLU A 57 0.73 10.18 6.34
N THR A 58 1.59 10.93 7.05
CA THR A 58 1.94 12.29 6.68
C THR A 58 3.25 12.28 5.90
N THR A 59 3.18 12.74 4.66
CA THR A 59 4.35 12.99 3.81
C THR A 59 4.49 14.49 3.56
N ARG A 60 5.39 14.89 2.65
CA ARG A 60 5.52 16.27 2.22
C ARG A 60 5.36 16.38 0.71
N THR A 61 4.71 17.44 0.27
CA THR A 61 4.64 17.81 -1.15
C THR A 61 6.02 18.28 -1.64
N SER A 62 6.16 18.48 -2.95
CA SER A 62 7.38 19.05 -3.56
C SER A 62 7.73 20.46 -3.07
N VAL A 63 6.74 21.20 -2.53
CA VAL A 63 6.92 22.53 -1.94
C VAL A 63 7.11 22.50 -0.42
N GLY A 64 7.11 21.31 0.19
CA GLY A 64 7.41 21.08 1.61
C GLY A 64 6.20 21.08 2.53
N ASP A 65 4.99 21.31 2.01
CA ASP A 65 3.74 21.29 2.76
C ASP A 65 3.37 19.86 3.19
N PRO A 66 2.74 19.67 4.36
CA PRO A 66 2.30 18.36 4.80
C PRO A 66 1.20 17.80 3.89
N TRP A 67 1.36 16.55 3.47
CA TRP A 67 0.39 15.80 2.66
C TRP A 67 -0.07 14.55 3.40
N GLN A 68 -1.34 14.50 3.76
CA GLN A 68 -1.95 13.38 4.50
C GLN A 68 -2.54 12.37 3.52
N GLN A 69 -2.32 11.09 3.77
CA GLN A 69 -2.91 10.01 2.98
C GLN A 69 -3.25 8.79 3.81
N THR A 70 -4.31 8.08 3.40
CA THR A 70 -4.62 6.74 3.90
C THR A 70 -3.70 5.74 3.21
N VAL A 71 -3.17 4.78 3.96
CA VAL A 71 -2.24 3.77 3.44
C VAL A 71 -2.74 2.38 3.77
N ALA A 72 -2.82 1.51 2.78
CA ALA A 72 -2.97 0.07 2.94
C ALA A 72 -1.61 -0.62 2.78
N VAL A 73 -1.32 -1.59 3.65
CA VAL A 73 -0.16 -2.46 3.53
C VAL A 73 -0.66 -3.89 3.34
N LEU A 74 -0.24 -4.50 2.23
CA LEU A 74 -0.56 -5.85 1.85
C LEU A 74 0.70 -6.70 1.77
N ILE A 75 0.53 -8.02 1.91
CA ILE A 75 1.62 -9.00 1.80
C ILE A 75 1.26 -10.14 0.84
N GLU A 76 2.22 -10.56 0.04
CA GLU A 76 2.14 -11.81 -0.73
C GLU A 76 2.18 -13.01 0.24
N THR A 77 1.13 -13.84 0.18
CA THR A 77 0.98 -15.07 0.96
C THR A 77 1.66 -16.26 0.32
#